data_AF-A0A381QRQ9-F1
#
_entry.id   AF-A0A381QRQ9-F1
#
_cell.length_a   1.000
_cell.length_b   1.000
_cell.length_c   1.000
_cell.angle_alpha   90.00
_cell.angle_beta   90.00
_cell.angle_gamma   90.00
#
_symmetry.space_group_name_H-M   'P 1'
#
loop_
_entity.id
_entity.type
_entity.pdbx_description
1 polymer ?
#
loop_
_entity_poly.entity_id
_entity_poly.type
_entity_poly.pdbx_seq_one_letter_code
_entity_poly.pdbx_strand_id
1 'polypeptide(L)'
;SDVSGLIIWGNHSATQYPDIHHCTVAGQPATDLVEDSWIVENFIPTVQQRGAAIIKARGLSSAASAANAVIEHMRDWVNGTNGEMVSMGIYSDGCYGVEEGLIFSFPVICKDGSYSVVLGLSINELSQDLIKRTEAELKEEKEGVSALLP
;
A
#
# COMPACT_ATOMS: atom_id res chain seq x y z
N SER A 1 -6.39 3.88 -16.82
CA SER A 1 -5.69 4.92 -16.05
C SER A 1 -4.39 5.20 -16.78
N ASP A 2 -3.93 6.44 -16.82
CA ASP A 2 -2.57 6.75 -17.30
C ASP A 2 -1.52 6.54 -16.21
N VAL A 3 -1.94 6.30 -14.96
CA VAL A 3 -1.07 5.98 -13.83
C VAL A 3 -0.98 4.46 -13.66
N SER A 4 0.24 3.93 -13.59
CA SER A 4 0.56 2.52 -13.32
C SER A 4 1.72 2.40 -12.33
N GLY A 5 1.80 1.29 -11.60
CA GLY A 5 2.93 1.01 -10.69
C GLY A 5 2.95 1.81 -9.37
N LEU A 6 1.81 2.36 -8.95
CA LEU A 6 1.65 2.93 -7.60
C LEU A 6 1.58 1.80 -6.56
N ILE A 7 2.32 1.93 -5.46
CA ILE A 7 2.39 0.90 -4.42
C ILE A 7 2.01 1.52 -3.07
N ILE A 8 1.20 0.82 -2.30
CA ILE A 8 1.00 1.07 -0.87
C ILE A 8 1.68 -0.05 -0.11
N TRP A 9 2.67 0.30 0.70
CA TRP A 9 3.35 -0.62 1.61
C TRP A 9 2.78 -0.52 3.03
N GLY A 10 2.67 -1.66 3.71
CA GLY A 10 2.44 -1.72 5.15
C GLY A 10 1.00 -1.79 5.62
N ASN A 11 0.75 -1.15 6.76
CA ASN A 11 -0.52 -1.19 7.47
C ASN A 11 -1.60 -0.37 6.74
N HIS A 12 -2.87 -0.68 6.95
CA HIS A 12 -3.99 0.19 6.60
C HIS A 12 -4.22 1.25 7.68
N SER A 13 -3.25 2.15 7.85
CA SER A 13 -3.25 3.15 8.93
C SER A 13 -2.63 4.48 8.48
N ALA A 14 -2.36 5.37 9.45
CA ALA A 14 -1.60 6.59 9.20
C ALA A 14 -0.09 6.35 8.97
N THR A 15 0.42 5.13 9.19
CA THR A 15 1.81 4.79 8.89
C THR A 15 2.02 4.24 7.48
N GLN A 16 0.93 3.93 6.75
CA GLN A 16 1.00 3.40 5.39
C GLN A 16 1.96 4.22 4.51
N TYR A 17 2.72 3.54 3.66
CA TYR A 17 3.69 4.19 2.78
C TYR A 17 3.22 4.14 1.31
N PRO A 18 2.70 5.26 0.76
CA PRO A 18 2.41 5.38 -0.65
C PRO A 18 3.70 5.72 -1.43
N ASP A 19 4.11 4.80 -2.29
CA ASP A 19 5.36 4.81 -3.03
C ASP A 19 5.12 5.03 -4.53
N ILE A 20 5.83 6.02 -5.09
CA ILE A 20 5.79 6.37 -6.51
C ILE A 20 7.11 6.13 -7.25
N HIS A 21 8.14 5.53 -6.62
CA HIS A 21 9.44 5.32 -7.25
C HIS A 21 9.40 4.32 -8.42
N HIS A 22 8.39 3.44 -8.42
CA HIS A 22 8.11 2.49 -9.51
C HIS A 22 6.87 2.88 -10.33
N CYS A 23 6.31 4.06 -10.06
CA CYS A 23 5.09 4.54 -10.68
C CYS A 23 5.41 5.29 -11.97
N THR A 24 4.55 5.14 -12.97
CA THR A 24 4.58 5.95 -14.19
C THR A 24 3.26 6.69 -14.40
N VAL A 25 3.33 7.85 -15.06
CA VAL A 25 2.20 8.64 -15.51
C VAL A 25 2.35 8.84 -17.03
N ALA A 26 1.44 8.27 -17.80
CA ALA A 26 1.50 8.21 -19.27
C ALA A 26 2.85 7.67 -19.78
N GLY A 27 3.43 6.70 -19.07
CA GLY A 27 4.73 6.08 -19.41
C GLY A 27 5.97 6.86 -18.96
N GLN A 28 5.82 8.04 -18.35
CA GLN A 28 6.92 8.78 -17.74
C GLN A 28 7.05 8.44 -16.25
N PRO A 29 8.26 8.26 -15.70
CA PRO A 29 8.46 8.06 -14.25
C PRO A 29 7.80 9.17 -13.44
N ALA A 30 6.99 8.80 -12.45
CA ALA A 30 6.25 9.78 -11.63
C ALA A 30 7.19 10.70 -10.84
N THR A 31 8.35 10.19 -10.43
CA THR A 31 9.41 10.96 -9.75
C THR A 31 10.03 12.04 -10.62
N ASP A 32 9.95 11.94 -11.96
CA ASP A 32 10.45 12.99 -12.87
C ASP A 32 9.45 14.16 -13.00
N LEU A 33 8.21 13.98 -12.52
CA LEU A 33 7.11 14.93 -12.66
C LEU A 33 6.88 15.78 -11.40
N VAL A 34 7.51 15.41 -10.28
CA VAL A 34 7.34 16.05 -8.98
C VAL A 34 8.67 16.19 -8.26
N GLU A 35 8.77 17.13 -7.34
CA GLU A 35 9.95 17.26 -6.48
C GLU A 35 9.91 16.25 -5.33
N ASP A 36 11.08 15.78 -4.87
CA ASP A 36 11.19 14.88 -3.72
C ASP A 36 10.55 15.46 -2.45
N SER A 37 10.67 16.77 -2.25
CA SER A 37 10.04 17.52 -1.15
C SER A 37 8.51 17.38 -1.19
N TRP A 38 7.91 17.43 -2.38
CA TRP A 38 6.48 17.28 -2.54
C TRP A 38 6.01 15.87 -2.17
N ILE A 39 6.81 14.84 -2.48
CA ILE A 39 6.49 13.45 -2.11
C ILE A 39 6.38 13.32 -0.59
N VAL A 40 7.38 13.81 0.13
CA VAL A 40 7.49 13.65 1.60
C VAL A 40 6.54 14.58 2.35
N GLU A 41 6.45 15.85 1.95
CA GLU A 41 5.74 16.88 2.71
C GLU A 41 4.26 16.97 2.34
N ASN A 42 3.88 16.53 1.13
CA ASN A 42 2.53 16.71 0.62
C ASN A 42 1.87 15.39 0.25
N PHE A 43 2.45 14.61 -0.65
CA PHE A 43 1.81 13.40 -1.19
C PHE A 43 1.55 12.35 -0.11
N ILE A 44 2.60 11.91 0.60
CA ILE A 44 2.47 10.90 1.66
C ILE A 44 1.47 11.34 2.75
N PRO A 45 1.60 12.54 3.35
CA PRO A 45 0.65 13.00 4.36
C PRO A 45 -0.78 13.14 3.84
N THR A 46 -0.96 13.59 2.58
CA THR A 46 -2.29 13.76 1.99
C THR A 46 -3.01 12.42 1.84
N VAL A 47 -2.31 11.38 1.38
CA VAL A 47 -2.87 10.03 1.27
C VAL A 47 -3.21 9.48 2.65
N GLN A 48 -2.28 9.54 3.60
CA GLN A 48 -2.47 9.08 4.98
C GLN A 48 -3.67 9.74 5.68
N GLN A 49 -3.88 11.04 5.44
CA GLN A 49 -4.94 11.83 6.09
C GLN A 49 -6.24 11.91 5.28
N ARG A 50 -6.36 11.18 4.17
CA ARG A 50 -7.51 11.32 3.27
C ARG A 50 -8.85 10.99 3.93
N GLY A 51 -8.89 9.96 4.78
CA GLY A 51 -10.09 9.58 5.53
C GLY A 51 -10.59 10.70 6.44
N ALA A 52 -9.68 11.31 7.22
CA ALA A 52 -9.99 12.42 8.10
C ALA A 52 -10.49 13.66 7.32
N ALA A 53 -9.88 13.95 6.16
CA ALA A 53 -10.33 15.04 5.29
C ALA A 53 -11.77 14.84 4.77
N ILE A 54 -12.14 13.59 4.42
CA ILE A 54 -13.51 13.27 3.98
C ILE A 54 -14.50 13.44 5.13
N ILE A 55 -14.17 12.94 6.33
CA ILE A 55 -15.02 13.10 7.52
C ILE A 55 -15.22 14.58 7.84
N LYS A 56 -14.16 15.39 7.80
CA LYS A 56 -14.25 16.84 8.04
C LYS A 56 -15.17 17.54 7.03
N ALA A 57 -15.12 17.12 5.76
CA ALA A 57 -15.92 17.74 4.70
C ALA A 57 -17.39 17.29 4.69
N ARG A 58 -17.67 16.02 5.03
CA ARG A 58 -19.01 15.41 4.88
C ARG A 58 -19.73 15.13 6.20
N GLY A 59 -19.02 15.15 7.33
CA GLY A 59 -19.51 14.65 8.62
C GLY A 59 -19.70 13.13 8.68
N LEU A 60 -19.32 12.40 7.62
CA LEU A 60 -19.53 10.97 7.45
C LEU A 60 -18.26 10.32 6.92
N SER A 61 -18.09 9.02 7.19
CA SER A 61 -16.99 8.23 6.65
C SER A 61 -17.04 8.08 5.13
N SER A 62 -15.92 7.67 4.54
CA SER A 62 -15.73 7.43 3.11
C SER A 62 -16.32 6.10 2.62
N ALA A 63 -17.53 5.74 3.09
CA ALA A 63 -18.12 4.41 2.88
C ALA A 63 -18.22 3.98 1.40
N ALA A 64 -18.61 4.88 0.50
CA ALA A 64 -18.76 4.56 -0.93
C ALA A 64 -17.43 4.21 -1.60
N SER A 65 -16.36 4.98 -1.35
CA SER A 65 -15.04 4.68 -1.91
C SER A 65 -14.41 3.46 -1.27
N ALA A 66 -14.67 3.21 0.03
CA ALA A 66 -14.24 1.97 0.68
C ALA A 66 -14.92 0.74 0.06
N ALA A 67 -16.22 0.81 -0.22
CA ALA A 67 -16.94 -0.26 -0.91
C ALA A 67 -16.40 -0.49 -2.33
N ASN A 68 -16.08 0.58 -3.07
CA ASN A 68 -15.44 0.47 -4.38
C ASN A 68 -14.08 -0.25 -4.29
N ALA A 69 -13.24 0.12 -3.33
CA ALA A 69 -11.93 -0.51 -3.13
C ALA A 69 -12.05 -2.01 -2.81
N VAL A 70 -13.06 -2.42 -2.02
CA VAL A 70 -13.33 -3.84 -1.76
C VAL A 70 -13.75 -4.58 -3.03
N ILE A 71 -14.62 -3.97 -3.85
CA ILE A 71 -15.05 -4.55 -5.13
C ILE A 71 -13.85 -4.73 -6.07
N GLU A 72 -13.01 -3.71 -6.20
CA GLU A 72 -11.81 -3.74 -7.04
C GLU A 72 -10.80 -4.78 -6.54
N HIS A 73 -10.53 -4.81 -5.23
CA HIS A 73 -9.65 -5.81 -4.63
C HIS A 73 -10.09 -7.24 -4.95
N MET A 74 -11.39 -7.55 -4.75
CA MET A 74 -11.92 -8.88 -5.04
C MET A 74 -11.95 -9.18 -6.54
N ARG A 75 -12.28 -8.20 -7.38
CA ARG A 75 -12.26 -8.34 -8.85
C ARG A 75 -10.85 -8.67 -9.33
N ASP A 76 -9.85 -7.93 -8.87
CA ASP A 76 -8.48 -8.07 -9.31
C ASP A 76 -7.88 -9.38 -8.82
N TRP A 77 -8.18 -9.79 -7.59
CA TRP A 77 -7.77 -11.11 -7.09
C TRP A 77 -8.39 -12.25 -7.91
N VAL A 78 -9.71 -12.24 -8.12
CA VAL A 78 -10.40 -13.36 -8.78
C VAL A 78 -10.12 -13.41 -10.28
N ASN A 79 -10.17 -12.25 -10.96
CA ASN A 79 -10.07 -12.18 -12.42
C ASN A 79 -8.64 -11.91 -12.93
N GLY A 80 -7.73 -11.55 -12.03
CA GLY A 80 -6.36 -11.16 -12.35
C GLY A 80 -6.21 -9.68 -12.70
N THR A 81 -4.96 -9.19 -12.65
CA THR A 81 -4.59 -7.79 -12.93
C THR A 81 -3.98 -7.59 -14.32
N ASN A 82 -4.00 -8.62 -15.18
CA ASN A 82 -3.39 -8.58 -16.52
C ASN A 82 -1.91 -8.15 -16.53
N GLY A 83 -1.16 -8.45 -15.46
CA GLY A 83 0.25 -8.09 -15.30
C GLY A 83 0.48 -6.73 -14.63
N GLU A 84 -0.57 -5.95 -14.38
CA GLU A 84 -0.47 -4.70 -13.62
C GLU A 84 -0.26 -4.98 -12.13
N MET A 85 0.50 -4.09 -11.47
CA MET A 85 0.70 -4.13 -10.03
C MET A 85 -0.48 -3.49 -9.30
N VAL A 86 -0.95 -4.17 -8.26
CA VAL A 86 -1.92 -3.64 -7.29
C VAL A 86 -1.37 -3.84 -5.87
N SER A 87 -1.93 -3.12 -4.90
CA SER A 87 -1.54 -3.27 -3.48
C SER A 87 -2.53 -4.19 -2.76
N MET A 88 -2.04 -5.23 -2.10
CA MET A 88 -2.85 -6.15 -1.30
C MET A 88 -2.20 -6.41 0.05
N GLY A 89 -2.98 -6.30 1.13
CA GLY A 89 -2.60 -6.79 2.45
C GLY A 89 -2.63 -8.32 2.46
N ILE A 90 -1.46 -8.94 2.51
CA ILE A 90 -1.29 -10.40 2.45
C ILE A 90 -0.35 -10.86 3.56
N TYR A 91 -0.30 -12.18 3.79
CA TYR A 91 0.63 -12.76 4.74
C TYR A 91 2.06 -12.64 4.23
N SER A 92 2.92 -11.98 5.01
CA SER A 92 4.34 -11.84 4.70
C SER A 92 5.04 -13.19 4.75
N ASP A 93 5.86 -13.46 3.75
CA ASP A 93 6.76 -14.61 3.62
C ASP A 93 8.24 -14.22 3.80
N GLY A 94 8.51 -13.03 4.37
CA GLY A 94 9.87 -12.52 4.54
C GLY A 94 10.34 -11.62 3.40
N CYS A 95 9.55 -11.46 2.33
CA CYS A 95 9.91 -10.59 1.22
C CYS A 95 10.16 -9.15 1.67
N TYR A 96 11.13 -8.50 1.01
CA TYR A 96 11.59 -7.14 1.34
C TYR A 96 12.06 -6.95 2.80
N GLY A 97 12.37 -8.05 3.51
CA GLY A 97 12.82 -8.03 4.89
C GLY A 97 11.72 -7.77 5.91
N VAL A 98 10.45 -7.83 5.50
CA VAL A 98 9.28 -7.71 6.38
C VAL A 98 9.09 -9.02 7.14
N GLU A 99 8.91 -8.96 8.46
CA GLU A 99 8.76 -10.15 9.30
C GLU A 99 7.67 -11.12 8.80
N GLU A 100 8.03 -12.40 8.76
CA GLU A 100 7.12 -13.47 8.37
C GLU A 100 5.88 -13.49 9.27
N GLY A 101 4.74 -13.63 8.61
CA GLY A 101 3.44 -13.78 9.25
C GLY A 101 2.79 -12.53 9.81
N LEU A 102 3.28 -11.35 9.43
CA LEU A 102 2.47 -10.13 9.46
C LEU A 102 1.52 -10.11 8.26
N ILE A 103 0.31 -9.54 8.44
CA ILE A 103 -0.50 -9.08 7.30
C ILE A 103 0.03 -7.70 6.92
N PHE A 104 0.67 -7.60 5.76
CA PHE A 104 1.36 -6.39 5.30
C PHE A 104 1.01 -6.13 3.83
N SER A 105 0.81 -4.86 3.45
CA SER A 105 0.52 -4.51 2.06
C SER A 105 1.77 -4.58 1.20
N PHE A 106 1.71 -5.36 0.12
CA PHE A 106 2.77 -5.52 -0.87
C PHE A 106 2.26 -5.21 -2.29
N PRO A 107 3.15 -4.84 -3.22
CA PRO A 107 2.84 -4.86 -4.65
C PRO A 107 2.69 -6.31 -5.11
N VAL A 108 1.54 -6.64 -5.69
CA VAL A 108 1.24 -7.97 -6.22
C VAL A 108 0.70 -7.91 -7.64
N ILE A 109 0.85 -9.02 -8.35
CA ILE A 109 0.13 -9.31 -9.60
C ILE A 109 -0.82 -10.46 -9.32
N CYS A 110 -2.08 -10.32 -9.73
CA CYS A 110 -3.06 -11.38 -9.60
C CYS A 110 -3.25 -12.10 -10.94
N LYS A 111 -3.39 -13.42 -10.89
CA LYS A 111 -3.65 -14.28 -12.04
C LYS A 111 -4.35 -15.55 -11.60
N ASP A 112 -5.40 -15.93 -12.32
CA ASP A 112 -6.14 -17.20 -12.14
C ASP A 112 -6.56 -17.44 -10.67
N GLY A 113 -7.09 -16.41 -9.99
CA GLY A 113 -7.52 -16.48 -8.59
C GLY A 113 -6.40 -16.53 -7.56
N SER A 114 -5.14 -16.36 -7.97
CA SER A 114 -3.96 -16.31 -7.10
C SER A 114 -3.27 -14.96 -7.20
N TYR A 115 -2.48 -14.60 -6.19
CA TYR A 115 -1.61 -13.43 -6.20
C TYR A 115 -0.15 -13.84 -6.03
N SER A 116 0.76 -13.04 -6.57
CA SER A 116 2.20 -13.17 -6.38
C SER A 116 2.81 -11.81 -6.09
N VAL A 117 3.66 -11.73 -5.07
CA VAL A 117 4.42 -10.50 -4.78
C VAL A 117 5.35 -10.19 -5.95
N VAL A 118 5.38 -8.92 -6.35
CA VAL A 118 6.39 -8.45 -7.31
C VAL A 118 7.71 -8.33 -6.58
N LEU A 119 8.70 -9.11 -6.99
CA LEU A 119 10.04 -9.14 -6.40
C LEU A 119 11.05 -8.32 -7.23
N GLY A 120 12.18 -7.98 -6.62
CA GLY A 120 13.30 -7.32 -7.31
C GLY A 120 13.13 -5.81 -7.49
N LEU A 121 12.15 -5.19 -6.82
CA LEU A 121 12.01 -3.74 -6.79
C LEU A 121 13.17 -3.13 -5.99
N SER A 122 13.82 -2.11 -6.56
CA SER A 122 14.81 -1.32 -5.85
C SER A 122 14.13 -0.48 -4.77
N ILE A 123 14.60 -0.63 -3.53
CA ILE A 123 14.11 0.15 -2.37
C ILE A 123 15.23 1.08 -1.92
N ASN A 124 14.99 2.40 -1.97
CA ASN A 124 15.96 3.39 -1.48
C ASN A 124 15.88 3.53 0.05
N GLU A 125 16.83 4.24 0.64
CA GLU A 125 16.95 4.39 2.11
C GLU A 125 15.68 4.97 2.75
N LEU A 126 15.12 6.04 2.17
CA LEU A 126 13.87 6.65 2.65
C LEU A 126 12.71 5.65 2.64
N SER A 127 12.55 4.92 1.53
CA SER A 127 11.50 3.92 1.36
C SER A 127 11.65 2.80 2.39
N GLN A 128 12.88 2.33 2.62
CA GLN A 128 13.17 1.30 3.60
C GLN A 128 12.81 1.74 5.02
N ASP A 129 13.11 2.99 5.38
CA ASP A 129 12.78 3.54 6.70
C ASP A 129 11.25 3.67 6.90
N LEU A 130 10.52 4.08 5.87
CA LEU A 130 9.05 4.16 5.91
C LEU A 130 8.41 2.77 5.98
N ILE A 131 8.92 1.79 5.23
CA ILE A 131 8.50 0.38 5.31
C ILE A 131 8.72 -0.17 6.73
N LYS A 132 9.89 0.06 7.33
CA LYS A 132 10.19 -0.36 8.70
C LYS A 132 9.28 0.30 9.72
N ARG A 133 8.94 1.58 9.53
CA ARG A 133 8.05 2.30 10.44
C ARG A 133 6.65 1.69 10.46
N THR A 134 6.09 1.38 9.30
CA THR A 134 4.75 0.77 9.23
C THR A 134 4.77 -0.71 9.64
N GLU A 135 5.87 -1.43 9.39
CA GLU A 135 6.09 -2.78 9.92
C GLU A 135 6.13 -2.78 11.46
N ALA A 136 6.82 -1.82 12.08
CA ALA A 136 6.90 -1.71 13.54
C ALA A 136 5.51 -1.54 14.18
N GLU A 137 4.64 -0.71 13.61
CA GLU A 137 3.26 -0.56 14.08
C GLU A 137 2.49 -1.90 14.02
N LEU A 138 2.63 -2.66 12.93
CA LEU A 138 1.98 -3.98 12.81
C LEU A 138 2.50 -4.99 13.83
N LYS A 139 3.78 -4.91 14.21
CA LYS A 139 4.34 -5.75 15.27
C LYS A 139 3.76 -5.40 16.64
N GLU A 140 3.64 -4.11 16.93
CA GLU A 140 3.00 -3.62 18.16
C GLU A 140 1.52 -4.04 18.22
N GLU A 141 0.78 -3.92 17.12
CA GLU A 141 -0.61 -4.38 17.03
C GLU A 141 -0.73 -5.90 17.26
N LYS A 142 0.14 -6.70 16.62
CA LYS A 142 0.20 -8.16 16.80
C LYS A 142 0.51 -8.55 18.25
N GLU A 143 1.47 -7.88 18.88
CA GLU A 143 1.79 -8.10 20.30
C GLU A 143 0.61 -7.74 21.19
N GLY A 144 -0.08 -6.63 20.92
CA GLY A 144 -1.24 -6.16 21.69
C GLY A 144 -2.43 -7.13 21.69
N VAL A 145 -2.56 -7.97 20.65
CA VAL A 145 -3.62 -9.00 20.56
C VAL A 145 -3.11 -10.42 20.84
N SER A 146 -1.82 -10.60 21.12
CA SER A 146 -1.19 -11.93 21.28
C SER A 146 -1.86 -12.79 22.35
N ALA A 147 -2.29 -12.18 23.45
CA ALA A 147 -3.00 -12.87 24.54
C ALA A 147 -4.42 -13.34 24.18
N LEU A 148 -4.96 -12.92 23.03
CA LEU A 148 -6.27 -13.33 22.53
C LEU A 148 -6.18 -14.49 21.52
N LEU A 149 -4.96 -14.89 21.12
CA LEU A 149 -4.73 -15.97 20.18
C LEU A 149 -4.64 -17.32 20.92
N PRO A 150 -5.23 -18.40 20.37
CA PRO A 150 -5.23 -19.74 20.96
C PRO A 150 -3.85 -20.41 21.01
#